data_AF-A0A382KUM3-F1
#
_entry.id   AF-A0A382KUM3-F1
#
_cell.length_a   1.000
_cell.length_b   1.000
_cell.length_c   1.000
_cell.angle_alpha   90.00
_cell.angle_beta   90.00
_cell.angle_gamma   90.00
#
_symmetry.space_group_name_H-M   'P 1'
#
loop_
_entity.id
_entity.type
_entity.pdbx_description
1 polymer ?
#
loop_
_entity_poly.entity_id
_entity_poly.type
_entity_poly.pdbx_seq_one_letter_code
_entity_poly.pdbx_strand_id
1 'polypeptide(L)'
;MGSDALIMTTRSIRDHSGWNGGKASKVEITAAIDSATNNVETGVKVKTSETAFEMPSFTSEFEPDMKFLMYSLLSQTERAKSLGIKSPQLDLFSKLAENGLDEKIIAKIFSKISPLNDNPDALKSEFVKTMKRLIVCRGGIETSNGNSPKKIVLVGPTGAGKTTTISKIAANLIYHQKKKVALISLDTFRVGGIEQLQIYGDIMGIPVETAQDRLSFEECVKRHSDKDVVLIDTMGRCHKDHSYSTQLSKVFEGLNEVETHLVLSLGSNEKQFMESYKQFYPLGINRVLFTKIDEGLNFGS
;
A
#
# COMPACT_ATOMS: atom_id res chain seq x y z
N MET A 1 15.18 -23.47 39.95
CA MET A 1 14.07 -22.86 39.20
C MET A 1 12.82 -23.59 39.65
N GLY A 2 11.89 -22.91 40.33
CA GLY A 2 10.63 -23.53 40.77
C GLY A 2 9.80 -24.00 39.56
N SER A 3 8.81 -24.86 39.80
CA SER A 3 7.93 -25.42 38.76
C SER A 3 7.15 -24.35 37.98
N ASP A 4 7.03 -23.14 38.52
CA ASP A 4 6.13 -22.09 38.02
C ASP A 4 6.88 -20.92 37.35
N ALA A 5 8.18 -21.08 37.07
CA ALA A 5 8.99 -20.04 36.42
C ALA A 5 8.87 -20.11 34.89
N LEU A 6 8.39 -19.04 34.26
CA LEU A 6 8.33 -18.93 32.79
C LEU A 6 9.60 -18.27 32.27
N ILE A 7 10.31 -18.96 31.35
CA ILE A 7 11.49 -18.41 30.68
C ILE A 7 11.03 -17.42 29.61
N MET A 8 11.34 -16.14 29.81
CA MET A 8 10.92 -15.06 28.91
C MET A 8 11.90 -14.91 27.75
N THR A 9 13.20 -14.96 28.04
CA THR A 9 14.26 -14.84 27.05
C THR A 9 15.50 -15.62 27.46
N THR A 10 16.23 -16.13 26.48
CA THR A 10 17.52 -16.80 26.69
C THR A 10 18.53 -16.24 25.70
N ARG A 11 19.69 -15.83 26.19
CA ARG A 11 20.77 -15.33 25.33
C ARG A 11 22.12 -15.90 25.77
N SER A 12 22.90 -16.36 24.79
CA SER A 12 24.27 -16.80 25.01
C SER A 12 25.21 -15.59 25.14
N ILE A 13 26.01 -15.55 26.20
CA ILE A 13 27.00 -14.50 26.44
C ILE A 13 28.41 -15.10 26.32
N ARG A 14 29.31 -14.33 25.71
CA ARG A 14 30.74 -14.64 25.66
C ARG A 14 31.44 -13.83 26.75
N ASP A 15 32.24 -14.48 27.59
CA ASP A 15 33.09 -13.75 28.54
C ASP A 15 34.15 -12.96 27.74
N HIS A 16 34.22 -11.65 27.98
CA HIS A 16 35.25 -10.79 27.41
C HIS A 16 36.54 -10.94 28.22
N SER A 17 37.32 -11.97 27.90
CA SER A 17 38.72 -12.05 28.31
C SER A 17 39.58 -12.52 27.13
N GLY A 18 40.32 -11.60 26.53
CA GLY A 18 41.48 -11.90 25.67
C GLY A 18 41.17 -12.38 24.25
N TRP A 19 41.89 -11.79 23.30
CA TRP A 19 41.83 -12.06 21.87
C TRP A 19 42.24 -13.51 21.54
N ASN A 20 41.26 -14.42 21.40
CA ASN A 20 41.29 -15.58 20.49
C ASN A 20 40.01 -16.43 20.57
N GLY A 21 39.21 -16.42 19.50
CA GLY A 21 38.36 -17.50 18.95
C GLY A 21 37.69 -18.60 19.81
N GLY A 22 37.38 -18.41 21.09
CA GLY A 22 36.75 -19.43 21.95
C GLY A 22 35.22 -19.56 21.80
N LYS A 23 34.70 -20.79 21.95
CA LYS A 23 33.25 -21.12 21.99
C LYS A 23 32.54 -20.46 23.18
N ALA A 24 31.28 -20.07 23.00
CA ALA A 24 30.46 -19.40 24.02
C ALA A 24 30.36 -20.24 25.30
N SER A 25 30.61 -19.62 26.47
CA SER A 25 30.78 -20.32 27.74
C SER A 25 29.66 -20.09 28.76
N LYS A 26 28.75 -19.13 28.56
CA LYS A 26 27.66 -18.84 29.50
C LYS A 26 26.33 -18.53 28.81
N VAL A 27 25.25 -18.90 29.47
CA VAL A 27 23.87 -18.62 29.03
C VAL A 27 23.19 -17.82 30.14
N GLU A 28 22.69 -16.63 29.77
CA GLU A 28 21.84 -15.83 30.65
C GLU A 28 20.37 -16.16 30.34
N ILE A 29 19.62 -16.45 31.40
CA ILE A 29 18.21 -16.81 31.35
C ILE A 29 17.46 -15.79 32.20
N THR A 30 16.55 -15.04 31.59
CA THR A 30 15.63 -14.16 32.32
C THR A 30 14.31 -14.91 32.51
N ALA A 31 13.97 -15.22 33.76
CA ALA A 31 12.74 -15.88 34.13
C ALA A 31 11.87 -14.95 34.98
N ALA A 32 10.56 -14.94 34.70
CA ALA A 32 9.59 -14.23 35.51
C ALA A 32 8.91 -15.22 36.47
N ILE A 33 8.62 -14.76 37.69
CA ILE A 33 7.88 -15.52 38.70
C ILE A 33 6.69 -14.65 39.08
N ASP A 34 5.49 -15.22 39.05
CA ASP A 34 4.28 -14.52 39.45
C ASP A 34 4.20 -14.51 40.98
N SER A 35 4.65 -13.43 41.62
CA SER A 35 4.57 -13.30 43.08
C SER A 35 3.24 -12.66 43.46
N ALA A 36 2.28 -13.49 43.87
CA ALA A 36 1.14 -13.03 44.64
C ALA A 36 1.63 -12.37 45.94
N THR A 37 1.38 -11.06 46.06
CA THR A 37 1.37 -10.22 47.27
C THR A 37 2.52 -10.37 48.27
N ASN A 38 3.38 -9.35 48.35
CA ASN A 38 3.85 -8.85 49.65
C ASN A 38 4.21 -7.36 49.55
N ASN A 39 3.61 -6.57 50.43
CA ASN A 39 3.83 -5.15 50.60
C ASN A 39 5.29 -4.84 50.95
N VAL A 40 5.91 -3.92 50.22
CA VAL A 40 7.07 -3.16 50.69
C VAL A 40 6.79 -1.68 50.47
N GLU A 41 6.60 -0.97 51.58
CA GLU A 41 6.52 0.49 51.61
C GLU A 41 7.85 1.10 51.17
N THR A 42 7.86 1.85 50.07
CA THR A 42 8.87 2.89 49.84
C THR A 42 8.16 4.15 49.33
N GLY A 43 8.20 5.20 50.15
CA GLY A 43 7.52 6.45 49.89
C GLY A 43 8.19 7.25 48.77
N VAL A 44 7.48 7.42 47.66
CA VAL A 44 7.67 8.54 46.73
C VAL A 44 6.28 8.99 46.25
N LYS A 45 5.85 10.18 46.68
CA LYS A 45 4.61 10.81 46.19
C LYS A 45 4.85 11.43 44.82
N VAL A 46 4.36 10.79 43.76
CA VAL A 46 4.14 11.43 42.46
C VAL A 46 2.62 11.65 42.30
N LYS A 47 2.23 12.91 42.13
CA LYS A 47 0.84 13.28 41.80
C LYS A 47 0.59 13.01 40.32
N THR A 48 -0.15 11.96 40.02
CA THR A 48 -0.78 11.73 38.72
C THR A 48 -2.29 11.73 38.89
N SER A 49 -2.97 12.53 38.08
CA SER A 49 -4.42 12.65 38.03
C SER A 49 -5.05 11.29 37.67
N GLU A 50 -5.80 10.73 38.61
CA GLU A 50 -6.58 9.52 38.46
C GLU A 50 -7.85 9.80 37.66
N THR A 51 -7.86 9.41 36.39
CA THR A 51 -9.05 8.73 35.84
C THR A 51 -8.70 7.26 35.81
N ALA A 52 -8.88 6.60 36.95
CA ALA A 52 -8.69 5.16 37.08
C ALA A 52 -9.72 4.45 36.20
N PHE A 53 -9.23 3.76 35.17
CA PHE A 53 -10.03 2.81 34.40
C PHE A 53 -10.26 1.58 35.28
N GLU A 54 -11.48 1.42 35.80
CA GLU A 54 -11.87 0.19 36.48
C GLU A 54 -11.99 -0.93 35.44
N MET A 55 -11.06 -1.89 35.50
CA MET A 55 -11.27 -3.13 34.77
C MET A 55 -12.43 -3.91 35.41
N PRO A 56 -13.36 -4.45 34.62
CA PRO A 56 -14.33 -5.42 35.14
C PRO A 56 -13.57 -6.61 35.76
N SER A 57 -13.98 -7.05 36.95
CA SER A 57 -13.47 -8.27 37.55
C SER A 57 -14.02 -9.47 36.79
N PHE A 58 -13.18 -10.09 35.97
CA PHE A 58 -13.56 -11.29 35.22
C PHE A 58 -13.30 -12.54 36.07
N THR A 59 -14.33 -13.37 36.24
CA THR A 59 -14.23 -14.71 36.83
C THR A 59 -13.33 -15.60 35.98
N SER A 60 -12.69 -16.57 36.61
CA SER A 60 -11.65 -17.46 36.06
C SER A 60 -12.13 -18.47 35.00
N GLU A 61 -13.30 -18.26 34.40
CA GLU A 61 -13.96 -19.22 33.49
C GLU A 61 -13.77 -18.91 32.00
N PHE A 62 -13.10 -17.81 31.64
CA PHE A 62 -12.87 -17.46 30.25
C PHE A 62 -11.54 -18.04 29.75
N GLU A 63 -11.59 -18.77 28.62
CA GLU A 63 -10.39 -19.26 27.93
C GLU A 63 -9.44 -18.10 27.59
N PRO A 64 -8.10 -18.31 27.61
CA PRO A 64 -7.10 -17.27 27.39
C PRO A 64 -7.32 -16.42 26.13
N ASP A 65 -7.83 -17.04 25.06
CA ASP A 65 -8.09 -16.39 23.77
C ASP A 65 -9.27 -15.41 23.83
N MET A 66 -10.29 -15.71 24.65
CA MET A 66 -11.47 -14.85 24.80
C MET A 66 -11.13 -13.58 25.58
N LYS A 67 -10.24 -13.69 26.57
CA LYS A 67 -9.74 -12.56 27.34
C LYS A 67 -8.91 -11.62 26.46
N PHE A 68 -8.03 -12.17 25.62
CA PHE A 68 -7.24 -11.38 24.67
C PHE A 68 -8.12 -10.66 23.65
N LEU A 69 -9.11 -11.35 23.08
CA LEU A 69 -10.08 -10.75 22.16
C LEU A 69 -10.86 -9.62 22.83
N MET A 70 -11.35 -9.83 24.06
CA MET A 70 -12.08 -8.82 24.82
C MET A 70 -11.23 -7.59 25.13
N TYR A 71 -9.97 -7.76 25.52
CA TYR A 71 -9.04 -6.65 25.70
C TYR A 71 -8.75 -5.90 24.40
N SER A 72 -8.60 -6.62 23.29
CA SER A 72 -8.42 -6.01 21.97
C SER A 72 -9.62 -5.15 21.59
N LEU A 73 -10.84 -5.66 21.79
CA LEU A 73 -12.10 -4.93 21.53
C LEU A 73 -12.27 -3.71 22.44
N LEU A 74 -11.99 -3.85 23.73
CA LEU A 74 -12.05 -2.74 24.69
C LEU A 74 -11.02 -1.67 24.34
N SER A 75 -9.78 -2.07 24.04
CA SER A 75 -8.72 -1.15 23.62
C SER A 75 -9.08 -0.41 22.33
N GLN A 76 -9.65 -1.10 21.34
CA GLN A 76 -10.08 -0.48 20.09
C GLN A 76 -11.25 0.48 20.32
N THR A 77 -12.21 0.10 21.16
CA THR A 77 -13.37 0.93 21.51
C THR A 77 -12.95 2.20 22.24
N GLU A 78 -12.04 2.10 23.20
CA GLU A 78 -11.51 3.27 23.92
C GLU A 78 -10.68 4.18 23.02
N ARG A 79 -9.86 3.60 22.12
CA ARG A 79 -9.16 4.37 21.08
C ARG A 79 -10.14 5.10 20.18
N ALA A 80 -11.19 4.44 19.71
CA ALA A 80 -12.24 5.05 18.89
C ALA A 80 -12.92 6.22 19.62
N LYS A 81 -13.36 6.02 20.86
CA LYS A 81 -13.97 7.09 21.67
C LYS A 81 -13.02 8.27 21.89
N SER A 82 -11.73 8.01 22.12
CA SER A 82 -10.72 9.07 22.27
C SER A 82 -10.53 9.93 21.01
N LEU A 83 -10.84 9.35 19.83
CA LEU A 83 -10.84 10.04 18.54
C LEU A 83 -12.17 10.75 18.23
N GLY A 84 -13.11 10.77 19.18
CA GLY A 84 -14.43 11.40 19.03
C GLY A 84 -15.45 10.56 18.29
N ILE A 85 -15.21 9.25 18.12
CA ILE A 85 -16.17 8.32 17.50
C ILE A 85 -17.33 8.07 18.47
N LYS A 86 -18.56 8.23 17.96
CA LYS A 86 -19.79 8.01 18.75
C LYS A 86 -20.20 6.55 18.73
N SER A 87 -20.98 6.10 19.72
CA SER A 87 -21.44 4.71 19.82
C SER A 87 -22.07 4.13 18.54
N PRO A 88 -22.93 4.86 17.79
CA PRO A 88 -23.49 4.37 16.52
C PRO A 88 -22.46 4.16 15.40
N GLN A 89 -21.28 4.77 15.53
CA GLN A 89 -20.20 4.71 14.53
C GLN A 89 -19.18 3.61 14.84
N LEU A 90 -19.17 3.04 16.05
CA LEU A 90 -18.14 2.10 16.50
C LEU A 90 -18.07 0.83 15.63
N ASP A 91 -19.21 0.23 15.27
CA ASP A 91 -19.22 -0.97 14.42
C ASP A 91 -18.59 -0.72 13.05
N LEU A 92 -18.96 0.40 12.40
CA LEU A 92 -18.39 0.77 11.12
C LEU A 92 -16.92 1.17 11.26
N PHE A 93 -16.54 1.86 12.34
CA PHE A 93 -15.16 2.20 12.65
C PHE A 93 -14.29 0.95 12.75
N SER A 94 -14.70 -0.04 13.56
CA SER A 94 -13.96 -1.29 13.74
C SER A 94 -13.80 -2.04 12.43
N LYS A 95 -14.86 -2.17 11.64
CA LYS A 95 -14.81 -2.79 10.30
C LYS A 95 -13.83 -2.09 9.38
N LEU A 96 -13.81 -0.75 9.35
CA LEU A 96 -12.89 0.02 8.52
C LEU A 96 -11.42 -0.14 8.98
N ALA A 97 -11.19 -0.10 10.29
CA ALA A 97 -9.86 -0.28 10.87
C ALA A 97 -9.31 -1.69 10.62
N GLU A 98 -10.15 -2.73 10.77
CA GLU A 98 -9.82 -4.12 10.42
C GLU A 98 -9.47 -4.28 8.94
N ASN A 99 -10.14 -3.53 8.06
CA ASN A 99 -9.83 -3.46 6.63
C ASN A 99 -8.58 -2.62 6.30
N GLY A 100 -7.82 -2.19 7.31
CA GLY A 100 -6.52 -1.52 7.16
C GLY A 100 -6.58 -0.01 6.97
N LEU A 101 -7.74 0.62 7.16
CA LEU A 101 -7.85 2.07 7.05
C LEU A 101 -7.36 2.73 8.36
N ASP A 102 -6.50 3.74 8.26
CA ASP A 102 -5.92 4.41 9.43
C ASP A 102 -7.01 5.04 10.32
N GLU A 103 -6.95 4.76 11.64
CA GLU A 103 -7.94 5.19 12.63
C GLU A 103 -8.14 6.72 12.65
N LYS A 104 -7.09 7.50 12.38
CA LYS A 104 -7.17 8.97 12.34
C LYS A 104 -7.84 9.44 11.05
N ILE A 105 -7.61 8.76 9.93
CA ILE A 105 -8.34 9.02 8.68
C ILE A 105 -9.81 8.72 8.87
N ILE A 106 -10.15 7.57 9.46
CA ILE A 106 -11.54 7.19 9.75
C ILE A 106 -12.22 8.26 10.62
N ALA A 107 -11.59 8.67 11.73
CA ALA A 107 -12.11 9.70 12.61
C ALA A 107 -12.30 11.06 11.90
N LYS A 108 -11.35 11.44 11.05
CA LYS A 108 -11.44 12.66 10.24
C LYS A 108 -12.56 12.61 9.19
N ILE A 109 -12.93 11.42 8.71
CA ILE A 109 -14.09 11.25 7.83
C ILE A 109 -15.38 11.35 8.64
N PHE A 110 -15.47 10.66 9.78
CA PHE A 110 -16.66 10.71 10.63
C PHE A 110 -16.95 12.10 11.19
N SER A 111 -15.94 12.93 11.46
CA SER A 111 -16.16 14.31 11.90
C SER A 111 -16.82 15.19 10.83
N LYS A 112 -16.78 14.77 9.54
CA LYS A 112 -17.46 15.45 8.42
C LYS A 112 -18.85 14.88 8.12
N ILE A 113 -19.19 13.73 8.69
CA ILE A 113 -20.49 13.11 8.52
C ILE A 113 -21.41 13.66 9.60
N SER A 114 -22.46 14.38 9.20
CA SER A 114 -23.47 14.85 10.15
C SER A 114 -24.09 13.65 10.88
N PRO A 115 -24.40 13.78 12.18
CA PRO A 115 -25.10 12.74 12.94
C PRO A 115 -26.56 12.69 12.46
N LEU A 116 -26.79 12.18 11.26
CA LEU A 116 -28.12 12.00 10.71
C LEU A 116 -28.57 10.59 11.08
N ASN A 117 -29.17 10.53 12.27
CA ASN A 117 -29.84 9.38 12.88
C ASN A 117 -28.91 8.20 13.23
N ASP A 118 -29.24 7.51 14.33
CA ASP A 118 -28.57 6.28 14.80
C ASP A 118 -28.83 5.07 13.86
N ASN A 119 -29.17 5.32 12.59
CA ASN A 119 -29.42 4.29 11.61
C ASN A 119 -28.09 3.87 10.93
N PRO A 120 -27.65 2.61 11.10
CA PRO A 120 -26.41 2.11 10.50
C PRO A 120 -26.36 2.24 8.96
N ASP A 121 -27.48 2.06 8.28
CA ASP A 121 -27.54 2.13 6.81
C ASP A 121 -27.38 3.57 6.31
N ALA A 122 -27.97 4.53 7.02
CA ALA A 122 -27.84 5.95 6.72
C ALA A 122 -26.38 6.40 6.92
N LEU A 123 -25.75 5.96 8.02
CA LEU A 123 -24.34 6.23 8.30
C LEU A 123 -23.42 5.67 7.20
N LYS A 124 -23.64 4.41 6.80
CA LYS A 124 -22.88 3.78 5.71
C LYS A 124 -23.03 4.53 4.40
N SER A 125 -24.25 4.95 4.06
CA SER A 125 -24.54 5.70 2.83
C SER A 125 -23.81 7.05 2.81
N GLU A 126 -23.86 7.80 3.91
CA GLU A 126 -23.18 9.10 4.00
C GLU A 126 -21.65 8.95 4.04
N PHE A 127 -21.13 7.86 4.64
CA PHE A 127 -19.72 7.51 4.56
C PHE A 127 -19.27 7.25 3.13
N VAL A 128 -20.00 6.41 2.38
CA VAL A 128 -19.70 6.12 0.97
C VAL A 128 -19.74 7.39 0.13
N LYS A 129 -20.74 8.25 0.34
CA LYS A 129 -20.86 9.54 -0.36
C LYS A 129 -19.70 10.48 -0.04
N THR A 130 -19.23 10.49 1.21
CA THR A 130 -18.05 11.27 1.63
C THR A 130 -16.78 10.71 0.97
N MET A 131 -16.60 9.39 0.96
CA MET A 131 -15.47 8.73 0.30
C MET A 131 -15.41 9.02 -1.19
N LYS A 132 -16.56 8.99 -1.90
CA LYS A 132 -16.65 9.37 -3.32
C LYS A 132 -16.21 10.81 -3.61
N ARG A 133 -16.29 11.70 -2.63
CA ARG A 133 -15.80 13.09 -2.76
C ARG A 133 -14.30 13.20 -2.47
N LEU A 134 -13.77 12.37 -1.59
CA LEU A 134 -12.35 12.37 -1.20
C LEU A 134 -11.47 11.65 -2.23
N ILE A 135 -11.95 10.52 -2.75
CA ILE A 135 -11.24 9.72 -3.74
C ILE A 135 -11.78 10.07 -5.13
N VAL A 136 -11.05 10.93 -5.83
CA VAL A 136 -11.40 11.31 -7.21
C VAL A 136 -10.98 10.19 -8.16
N CYS A 137 -11.91 9.30 -8.47
CA CYS A 137 -11.74 8.33 -9.55
C CYS A 137 -11.92 9.05 -10.88
N ARG A 138 -10.81 9.43 -11.52
CA ARG A 138 -10.87 9.93 -12.90
C ARG A 138 -11.34 8.82 -13.83
N GLY A 139 -12.17 9.17 -14.80
CA GLY A 139 -12.72 8.23 -15.79
C GLY A 139 -11.66 7.63 -16.71
N GLY A 140 -12.11 7.00 -17.79
CA GLY A 140 -11.26 6.33 -18.77
C GLY A 140 -10.19 7.23 -19.41
N ILE A 141 -9.35 6.62 -20.24
CA ILE A 141 -8.37 7.36 -21.02
C ILE A 141 -9.09 8.13 -22.12
N GLU A 142 -9.19 9.44 -21.94
CA GLU A 142 -9.69 10.35 -22.95
C GLU A 142 -8.57 10.68 -23.93
N THR A 143 -8.82 10.41 -25.21
CA THR A 143 -7.94 10.74 -26.33
C THR A 143 -8.36 12.09 -26.89
N SER A 144 -7.43 13.03 -27.09
CA SER A 144 -7.72 14.25 -27.83
C SER A 144 -7.89 13.92 -29.32
N ASN A 145 -8.78 14.62 -30.03
CA ASN A 145 -8.86 14.57 -31.50
C ASN A 145 -7.74 15.41 -32.16
N GLY A 146 -6.59 15.53 -31.50
CA GLY A 146 -5.48 16.38 -31.93
C GLY A 146 -4.59 15.73 -32.99
N ASN A 147 -3.64 16.50 -33.53
CA ASN A 147 -2.69 16.04 -34.55
C ASN A 147 -1.58 15.09 -34.02
N SER A 148 -1.63 14.69 -32.75
CA SER A 148 -0.63 13.79 -32.17
C SER A 148 -1.27 12.80 -31.17
N PRO A 149 -0.74 11.56 -31.08
CA PRO A 149 -1.26 10.56 -30.17
C PRO A 149 -1.08 10.99 -28.71
N LYS A 150 -2.05 10.61 -27.88
CA LYS A 150 -1.90 10.66 -26.43
C LYS A 150 -0.85 9.63 -26.00
N LYS A 151 0.17 10.06 -25.26
CA LYS A 151 1.24 9.20 -24.75
C LYS A 151 1.00 8.86 -23.29
N ILE A 152 0.98 7.58 -22.94
CA ILE A 152 0.75 7.13 -21.56
C ILE A 152 1.82 6.13 -21.19
N VAL A 153 2.54 6.41 -20.11
CA VAL A 153 3.55 5.50 -19.57
C VAL A 153 3.07 4.85 -18.27
N LEU A 154 3.18 3.53 -18.19
CA LEU A 154 2.95 2.80 -16.94
C LEU A 154 4.27 2.61 -16.20
N VAL A 155 4.37 3.13 -14.98
CA VAL A 155 5.54 3.00 -14.10
C VAL A 155 5.14 2.32 -12.79
N GLY A 156 6.09 1.76 -12.05
CA GLY A 156 5.81 1.06 -10.79
C GLY A 156 6.76 -0.10 -10.51
N PRO A 157 6.71 -0.69 -9.30
CA PRO A 157 7.65 -1.71 -8.88
C PRO A 157 7.54 -3.01 -9.70
N THR A 158 8.53 -3.88 -9.57
CA THR A 158 8.50 -5.23 -10.13
C THR A 158 7.26 -5.99 -9.63
N GLY A 159 6.58 -6.72 -10.52
CA GLY A 159 5.39 -7.50 -10.15
C GLY A 159 4.08 -6.71 -10.00
N ALA A 160 4.10 -5.37 -10.15
CA ALA A 160 2.89 -4.54 -10.06
C ALA A 160 1.85 -4.79 -11.18
N GLY A 161 2.18 -5.58 -12.21
CA GLY A 161 1.26 -5.91 -13.29
C GLY A 161 1.19 -4.90 -14.44
N LYS A 162 2.24 -4.11 -14.69
CA LYS A 162 2.30 -3.10 -15.77
C LYS A 162 2.00 -3.66 -17.16
N THR A 163 2.78 -4.64 -17.64
CA THR A 163 2.61 -5.26 -18.96
C THR A 163 1.23 -5.89 -19.16
N THR A 164 0.67 -6.52 -18.12
CA THR A 164 -0.70 -7.04 -18.19
C THR A 164 -1.74 -5.93 -18.20
N THR A 165 -1.53 -4.88 -17.41
CA THR A 165 -2.45 -3.72 -17.33
C THR A 165 -2.45 -2.92 -18.63
N ILE A 166 -1.28 -2.69 -19.24
CA ILE A 166 -1.18 -1.96 -20.50
C ILE A 166 -1.90 -2.70 -21.64
N SER A 167 -1.80 -4.03 -21.65
CA SER A 167 -2.48 -4.88 -22.63
C SER A 167 -4.01 -4.87 -22.44
N LYS A 168 -4.49 -4.88 -21.18
CA LYS A 168 -5.91 -4.72 -20.87
C LYS A 168 -6.44 -3.34 -21.30
N ILE A 169 -5.66 -2.29 -21.05
CA ILE A 169 -5.99 -0.93 -21.49
C ILE A 169 -6.07 -0.86 -23.02
N ALA A 170 -5.07 -1.41 -23.73
CA ALA A 170 -5.03 -1.46 -25.19
C ALA A 170 -6.27 -2.16 -25.75
N ALA A 171 -6.58 -3.36 -25.23
CA ALA A 171 -7.75 -4.12 -25.63
C ALA A 171 -9.05 -3.31 -25.43
N ASN A 172 -9.20 -2.64 -24.28
CA ASN A 172 -10.38 -1.81 -24.03
C ASN A 172 -10.51 -0.64 -25.01
N LEU A 173 -9.39 0.05 -25.30
CA LEU A 173 -9.34 1.14 -26.27
C LEU A 173 -9.72 0.67 -27.68
N ILE A 174 -9.25 -0.50 -28.10
CA ILE A 174 -9.49 -1.05 -29.44
C ILE A 174 -10.92 -1.58 -29.56
N TYR A 175 -11.31 -2.49 -28.67
CA TYR A 175 -12.56 -3.24 -28.84
C TYR A 175 -13.80 -2.46 -28.43
N HIS A 176 -13.72 -1.67 -27.35
CA HIS A 176 -14.86 -0.91 -26.83
C HIS A 176 -14.88 0.55 -27.31
N GLN A 177 -13.71 1.18 -27.51
CA GLN A 177 -13.64 2.60 -27.87
C GLN A 177 -13.22 2.85 -29.33
N LYS A 178 -12.90 1.79 -30.08
CA LYS A 178 -12.50 1.84 -31.50
C LYS A 178 -11.32 2.79 -31.78
N LYS A 179 -10.37 2.86 -30.85
CA LYS A 179 -9.15 3.68 -30.96
C LYS A 179 -8.01 2.95 -31.66
N LYS A 180 -7.22 3.69 -32.43
CA LYS A 180 -5.94 3.24 -33.00
C LYS A 180 -4.87 3.32 -31.93
N VAL A 181 -4.27 2.18 -31.60
CA VAL A 181 -3.28 2.05 -30.52
C VAL A 181 -1.95 1.57 -31.07
N ALA A 182 -0.85 2.05 -30.52
CA ALA A 182 0.48 1.44 -30.62
C ALA A 182 1.06 1.19 -29.23
N LEU A 183 1.90 0.16 -29.12
CA LEU A 183 2.63 -0.18 -27.90
C LEU A 183 4.12 0.11 -28.08
N ILE A 184 4.76 0.67 -27.06
CA ILE A 184 6.21 0.83 -26.99
C ILE A 184 6.70 0.19 -25.70
N SER A 185 7.72 -0.66 -25.77
CA SER A 185 8.42 -1.16 -24.59
C SER A 185 9.73 -0.41 -24.37
N LEU A 186 9.93 0.06 -23.15
CA LEU A 186 11.21 0.54 -22.62
C LEU A 186 11.94 -0.56 -21.80
N ASP A 187 11.42 -1.79 -21.77
CA ASP A 187 12.07 -2.95 -21.13
C ASP A 187 12.99 -3.67 -22.12
N THR A 188 14.16 -3.08 -22.37
CA THR A 188 15.16 -3.62 -23.31
C THR A 188 16.29 -4.37 -22.63
N PHE A 189 16.35 -4.38 -21.30
CA PHE A 189 17.41 -5.04 -20.54
C PHE A 189 17.04 -6.43 -20.07
N ARG A 190 15.75 -6.75 -19.95
CA ARG A 190 15.29 -8.08 -19.54
C ARG A 190 15.23 -8.98 -20.76
N VAL A 191 15.96 -10.09 -20.74
CA VAL A 191 15.83 -11.15 -21.75
C VAL A 191 14.36 -11.62 -21.78
N GLY A 192 13.73 -11.57 -22.96
CA GLY A 192 12.31 -11.88 -23.14
C GLY A 192 11.33 -10.85 -22.56
N GLY A 193 11.80 -9.68 -22.10
CA GLY A 193 10.94 -8.63 -21.52
C GLY A 193 9.89 -8.09 -22.49
N ILE A 194 10.20 -8.08 -23.79
CA ILE A 194 9.28 -7.66 -24.85
C ILE A 194 8.36 -8.79 -25.35
N GLU A 195 8.73 -10.06 -25.21
CA GLU A 195 8.03 -11.18 -25.86
C GLU A 195 6.57 -11.25 -25.45
N GLN A 196 6.29 -11.03 -24.16
CA GLN A 196 4.93 -11.00 -23.66
C GLN A 196 4.11 -9.85 -24.28
N LEU A 197 4.69 -8.66 -24.42
CA LEU A 197 4.02 -7.51 -25.01
C LEU A 197 3.79 -7.73 -26.51
N GLN A 198 4.74 -8.35 -27.21
CA GLN A 198 4.62 -8.71 -28.62
C GLN A 198 3.46 -9.68 -28.86
N ILE A 199 3.33 -10.73 -28.05
CA ILE A 199 2.21 -11.69 -28.15
C ILE A 199 0.87 -10.96 -28.02
N TYR A 200 0.75 -10.04 -27.06
CA TYR A 200 -0.48 -9.25 -26.91
C TYR A 200 -0.72 -8.34 -28.13
N GLY A 201 0.32 -7.71 -28.66
CA GLY A 201 0.24 -6.91 -29.88
C GLY A 201 -0.24 -7.70 -31.09
N ASP A 202 0.32 -8.90 -31.30
CA ASP A 202 -0.05 -9.80 -32.39
C ASP A 202 -1.50 -10.27 -32.27
N ILE A 203 -1.95 -10.63 -31.06
CA ILE A 203 -3.34 -11.00 -30.78
C ILE A 203 -4.31 -9.84 -31.10
N MET A 204 -3.91 -8.60 -30.82
CA MET A 204 -4.73 -7.41 -31.06
C MET A 204 -4.56 -6.81 -32.47
N GLY A 205 -3.58 -7.27 -33.25
CA GLY A 205 -3.23 -6.70 -34.55
C GLY A 205 -2.71 -5.27 -34.48
N ILE A 206 -1.95 -4.90 -33.43
CA ILE A 206 -1.38 -3.56 -33.23
C ILE A 206 0.15 -3.58 -33.23
N PRO A 207 0.82 -2.49 -33.66
CA PRO A 207 2.27 -2.42 -33.65
C PRO A 207 2.81 -2.40 -32.21
N VAL A 208 3.93 -3.10 -32.02
CA VAL A 208 4.74 -3.09 -30.82
C VAL A 208 6.17 -2.75 -31.21
N GLU A 209 6.73 -1.70 -30.62
CA GLU A 209 8.11 -1.27 -30.87
C GLU A 209 8.92 -1.23 -29.56
N THR A 210 10.24 -1.14 -29.68
CA THR A 210 11.13 -0.92 -28.53
C THR A 210 11.90 0.37 -28.66
N ALA A 211 12.12 1.02 -27.53
CA ALA A 211 13.00 2.18 -27.44
C ALA A 211 13.91 2.05 -26.20
N GLN A 212 15.17 2.45 -26.36
CA GLN A 212 16.18 2.34 -25.30
C GLN A 212 16.54 3.70 -24.70
N ASP A 213 16.36 4.75 -25.50
CA ASP A 213 16.75 6.11 -25.19
C ASP A 213 15.73 7.10 -25.75
N ARG A 214 15.99 8.38 -25.53
CA ARG A 214 15.13 9.45 -25.99
C ARG A 214 14.98 9.48 -27.51
N LEU A 215 16.08 9.34 -28.26
CA LEU A 215 16.06 9.47 -29.72
C LEU A 215 15.22 8.34 -30.34
N SER A 216 15.48 7.10 -29.95
CA SER A 216 14.68 5.95 -30.39
C SER A 216 13.22 6.07 -29.98
N PHE A 217 12.92 6.60 -28.79
CA PHE A 217 11.55 6.85 -28.35
C PHE A 217 10.83 7.91 -29.21
N GLU A 218 11.47 9.04 -29.49
CA GLU A 218 10.93 10.10 -30.34
C GLU A 218 10.66 9.58 -31.77
N GLU A 219 11.55 8.75 -32.32
CA GLU A 219 11.36 8.11 -33.61
C GLU A 219 10.17 7.15 -33.63
N CYS A 220 10.01 6.31 -32.60
CA CYS A 220 8.84 5.42 -32.46
C CYS A 220 7.54 6.22 -32.40
N VAL A 221 7.50 7.27 -31.57
CA VAL A 221 6.33 8.15 -31.45
C VAL A 221 6.01 8.83 -32.79
N LYS A 222 7.03 9.27 -33.53
CA LYS A 222 6.85 9.90 -34.86
C LYS A 222 6.26 8.92 -35.88
N ARG A 223 6.73 7.66 -35.90
CA ARG A 223 6.17 6.59 -36.74
C ARG A 223 4.70 6.28 -36.42
N HIS A 224 4.27 6.53 -35.19
CA HIS A 224 2.91 6.29 -34.72
C HIS A 224 2.09 7.58 -34.53
N SER A 225 2.44 8.64 -35.27
CA SER A 225 1.69 9.89 -35.26
C SER A 225 0.25 9.76 -35.80
N ASP A 226 -0.06 8.68 -36.53
CA ASP A 226 -1.39 8.34 -37.04
C ASP A 226 -2.31 7.67 -36.00
N LYS A 227 -1.79 7.37 -34.81
CA LYS A 227 -2.51 6.69 -33.73
C LYS A 227 -3.25 7.69 -32.83
N ASP A 228 -4.28 7.20 -32.17
CA ASP A 228 -4.98 7.97 -31.12
C ASP A 228 -4.20 7.90 -29.80
N VAL A 229 -3.59 6.74 -29.51
CA VAL A 229 -2.88 6.48 -28.25
C VAL A 229 -1.61 5.67 -28.50
N VAL A 230 -0.53 6.10 -27.85
CA VAL A 230 0.71 5.33 -27.69
C VAL A 230 0.84 4.95 -26.22
N LEU A 231 0.79 3.65 -25.93
CA LEU A 231 0.95 3.12 -24.57
C LEU A 231 2.37 2.60 -24.39
N ILE A 232 3.01 2.98 -23.30
CA ILE A 232 4.43 2.77 -23.05
C ILE A 232 4.57 1.87 -21.83
N ASP A 233 5.07 0.65 -22.04
CA ASP A 233 5.39 -0.29 -20.98
C ASP A 233 6.83 -0.05 -20.51
N THR A 234 7.04 -0.07 -19.20
CA THR A 234 8.38 0.05 -18.62
C THR A 234 8.70 -1.18 -17.80
N MET A 235 10.00 -1.47 -17.68
CA MET A 235 10.44 -2.51 -16.77
C MET A 235 10.02 -2.17 -15.33
N GLY A 236 9.62 -3.20 -14.57
CA GLY A 236 9.50 -3.06 -13.12
C GLY A 236 10.86 -3.16 -12.46
N ARG A 237 11.32 -2.07 -11.84
CA ARG A 237 12.52 -2.07 -11.01
C ARG A 237 12.15 -1.97 -9.53
N CYS A 238 13.06 -2.45 -8.68
CA CYS A 238 12.92 -2.36 -7.24
C CYS A 238 12.92 -0.89 -6.78
N HIS A 239 12.17 -0.58 -5.72
CA HIS A 239 12.09 0.78 -5.15
C HIS A 239 13.44 1.34 -4.65
N LYS A 240 14.47 0.50 -4.52
CA LYS A 240 15.82 0.89 -4.10
C LYS A 240 16.68 1.46 -5.24
N ASP A 241 16.23 1.32 -6.48
CA ASP A 241 16.97 1.80 -7.65
C ASP A 241 16.49 3.19 -8.07
N HIS A 242 17.03 4.21 -7.40
CA HIS A 242 16.75 5.61 -7.74
C HIS A 242 17.38 6.05 -9.07
N SER A 243 18.38 5.30 -9.57
CA SER A 243 19.00 5.62 -10.86
C SER A 243 18.02 5.41 -12.02
N TYR A 244 17.09 4.46 -11.87
CA TYR A 244 16.11 4.12 -12.88
C TYR A 244 15.10 5.23 -13.17
N SER A 245 14.52 5.85 -12.14
CA SER A 245 13.57 6.96 -12.36
C SER A 245 14.25 8.16 -13.04
N THR A 246 15.53 8.39 -12.73
CA THR A 246 16.36 9.41 -13.39
C THR A 246 16.68 9.06 -14.86
N GLN A 247 16.85 7.78 -15.18
CA GLN A 247 17.03 7.34 -16.58
C GLN A 247 15.72 7.51 -17.37
N LEU A 248 14.59 7.08 -16.79
CA LEU A 248 13.27 7.28 -17.41
C LEU A 248 12.95 8.77 -17.60
N SER A 249 13.31 9.63 -16.64
CA SER A 249 13.05 11.07 -16.77
C SER A 249 13.80 11.66 -17.97
N LYS A 250 15.03 11.19 -18.26
CA LYS A 250 15.79 11.61 -19.44
C LYS A 250 15.17 11.17 -20.76
N VAL A 251 14.50 10.01 -20.79
CA VAL A 251 13.78 9.54 -21.99
C VAL A 251 12.60 10.48 -22.29
N PHE A 252 11.90 10.97 -21.27
CA PHE A 252 10.73 11.83 -21.43
C PHE A 252 11.01 13.33 -21.33
N GLU A 253 12.23 13.73 -21.00
CA GLU A 253 12.61 15.12 -20.79
C GLU A 253 12.32 15.97 -22.03
N GLY A 254 11.66 17.12 -21.87
CA GLY A 254 11.34 18.02 -22.99
C GLY A 254 10.35 17.46 -24.01
N LEU A 255 9.76 16.28 -23.77
CA LEU A 255 8.63 15.79 -24.55
C LEU A 255 7.34 16.40 -24.01
N ASN A 256 6.56 17.00 -24.90
CA ASN A 256 5.23 17.45 -24.53
C ASN A 256 4.33 16.23 -24.23
N GLU A 257 3.60 16.31 -23.12
CA GLU A 257 2.41 15.49 -22.80
C GLU A 257 2.60 13.96 -22.78
N VAL A 258 3.54 13.45 -21.97
CA VAL A 258 3.50 12.05 -21.53
C VAL A 258 2.75 11.95 -20.21
N GLU A 259 1.62 11.25 -20.19
CA GLU A 259 0.83 11.03 -18.97
C GLU A 259 1.40 9.82 -18.20
N THR A 260 1.91 10.05 -16.99
CA THR A 260 2.50 9.01 -16.14
C THR A 260 1.43 8.36 -15.26
N HIS A 261 1.32 7.05 -15.33
CA HIS A 261 0.44 6.24 -14.49
C HIS A 261 1.26 5.33 -13.58
N LEU A 262 1.18 5.55 -12.27
CA LEU A 262 1.81 4.70 -11.27
C LEU A 262 0.93 3.47 -11.02
N VAL A 263 1.47 2.29 -11.28
CA VAL A 263 0.80 1.00 -11.06
C VAL A 263 1.26 0.41 -9.73
N LEU A 264 0.31 0.09 -8.86
CA LEU A 264 0.52 -0.49 -7.53
C LEU A 264 -0.29 -1.78 -7.38
N SER A 265 0.30 -2.83 -6.81
CA SER A 265 -0.37 -4.10 -6.57
C SER A 265 -0.98 -4.12 -5.17
N LEU A 266 -2.26 -4.47 -5.02
CA LEU A 266 -2.92 -4.52 -3.71
C LEU A 266 -2.39 -5.61 -2.77
N GLY A 267 -1.59 -6.55 -3.27
CA GLY A 267 -0.81 -7.46 -2.41
C GLY A 267 0.38 -6.81 -1.68
N SER A 268 0.71 -5.55 -1.97
CA SER A 268 1.78 -4.80 -1.30
C SER A 268 1.25 -4.03 -0.09
N ASN A 269 2.14 -3.68 0.86
CA ASN A 269 1.77 -2.85 2.01
C ASN A 269 1.93 -1.35 1.74
N GLU A 270 1.31 -0.53 2.60
CA GLU A 270 1.34 0.94 2.53
C GLU A 270 2.77 1.50 2.41
N LYS A 271 3.72 0.96 3.17
CA LYS A 271 5.12 1.39 3.11
C LYS A 271 5.71 1.20 1.70
N GLN A 272 5.41 0.07 1.04
CA GLN A 272 5.85 -0.16 -0.34
C GLN A 272 5.17 0.79 -1.33
N PHE A 273 3.90 1.15 -1.11
CA PHE A 273 3.22 2.16 -1.93
C PHE A 273 3.91 3.51 -1.82
N MET A 274 4.20 3.97 -0.60
CA MET A 274 4.85 5.25 -0.36
C MET A 274 6.26 5.31 -0.94
N GLU A 275 7.06 4.25 -0.81
CA GLU A 275 8.39 4.19 -1.42
C GLU A 275 8.34 4.16 -2.95
N SER A 276 7.38 3.43 -3.53
CA SER A 276 7.16 3.43 -4.98
C SER A 276 6.71 4.81 -5.48
N TYR A 277 5.80 5.47 -4.76
CA TYR A 277 5.37 6.82 -5.09
C TYR A 277 6.55 7.79 -5.09
N LYS A 278 7.38 7.79 -4.04
CA LYS A 278 8.58 8.65 -3.97
C LYS A 278 9.56 8.38 -5.11
N GLN A 279 9.76 7.12 -5.48
CA GLN A 279 10.68 6.75 -6.57
C GLN A 279 10.26 7.38 -7.90
N PHE A 280 8.96 7.32 -8.23
CA PHE A 280 8.43 7.78 -9.51
C PHE A 280 7.87 9.21 -9.48
N TYR A 281 7.80 9.86 -8.31
CA TYR A 281 7.35 11.24 -8.16
C TYR A 281 8.04 12.24 -9.11
N PRO A 282 9.37 12.16 -9.36
CA PRO A 282 10.04 13.07 -10.30
C PRO A 282 9.54 13.00 -11.75
N LEU A 283 8.84 11.92 -12.14
CA LEU A 283 8.25 11.76 -13.48
C LEU A 283 6.89 12.48 -13.63
N GLY A 284 6.38 13.11 -12.57
CA GLY A 284 5.09 13.78 -12.60
C GLY A 284 3.92 12.80 -12.71
N ILE A 285 3.65 12.04 -11.64
CA ILE A 285 2.55 11.07 -11.60
C ILE A 285 1.20 11.77 -11.83
N ASN A 286 0.49 11.40 -12.89
CA ASN A 286 -0.84 11.93 -13.20
C ASN A 286 -1.97 11.06 -12.66
N ARG A 287 -1.77 9.74 -12.62
CA ARG A 287 -2.76 8.77 -12.13
C ARG A 287 -2.10 7.63 -11.36
N VAL A 288 -2.89 7.02 -10.48
CA VAL A 288 -2.54 5.78 -9.78
C VAL A 288 -3.51 4.69 -10.21
N LEU A 289 -2.98 3.52 -10.55
CA LEU A 289 -3.73 2.32 -10.93
C LEU A 289 -3.45 1.23 -9.91
N PHE A 290 -4.51 0.70 -9.29
CA PHE A 290 -4.41 -0.45 -8.41
C PHE A 290 -4.70 -1.73 -9.17
N THR A 291 -3.83 -2.72 -9.03
CA THR A 291 -3.93 -4.03 -9.67
C THR A 291 -4.07 -5.13 -8.63
N LYS A 292 -4.37 -6.34 -9.10
CA LYS A 292 -4.46 -7.54 -8.26
C LYS A 292 -5.45 -7.43 -7.11
N ILE A 293 -6.62 -6.87 -7.41
CA ILE A 293 -7.70 -6.68 -6.43
C ILE A 293 -8.17 -8.03 -5.87
N ASP A 294 -8.10 -9.08 -6.68
CA ASP A 294 -8.37 -10.47 -6.33
C ASP A 294 -7.36 -11.07 -5.33
N GLU A 295 -6.15 -10.53 -5.21
CA GLU A 295 -5.14 -10.95 -4.22
C GLU A 295 -5.19 -10.11 -2.92
N GLY A 296 -6.01 -9.06 -2.87
CA GLY A 296 -6.08 -8.12 -1.76
C GLY A 296 -6.71 -8.75 -0.52
N LEU A 297 -5.98 -8.78 0.60
CA LEU A 297 -6.52 -9.16 1.90
C LEU A 297 -7.33 -8.01 2.51
N ASN A 298 -6.82 -6.79 2.36
CA ASN A 298 -7.37 -5.55 2.90
C ASN A 298 -7.36 -4.46 1.80
N PHE A 299 -8.35 -3.56 1.81
CA PHE A 299 -8.52 -2.52 0.79
C PHE A 299 -8.41 -1.08 1.33
N GLY A 300 -8.14 -0.92 2.62
CA GLY A 300 -8.07 0.40 3.28
C GLY A 300 -6.71 1.10 3.18
N SER A 301 -5.63 0.35 2.96
CA SER A 301 -4.25 0.85 2.92
C SER A 301 -3.84 1.46 1.59
#